data_AF-U2WQU7-F1
#
_entry.id   AF-U2WQU7-F1
#
_cell.length_a   1.000
_cell.length_b   1.000
_cell.length_c   1.000
_cell.angle_alpha   90.00
_cell.angle_beta   90.00
_cell.angle_gamma   90.00
#
_symmetry.space_group_name_H-M   'P 1'
#
loop_
_entity.id
_entity.type
_entity.pdbx_description
1 polymer ?
#
loop_
_entity_poly.entity_id
_entity_poly.type
_entity_poly.pdbx_seq_one_letter_code
_entity_poly.pdbx_strand_id
1 'polypeptide(L)' 'MAISVRTAGEETFIDIALPPGATHGDKGKANEFSKWLAKTLGGELHLFSGRTMVFGSA' A
#
# COMPACT_ATOMS: atom_id res chain seq x y z
N MET A 1 -6.71 -5.58 9.36
CA MET A 1 -6.28 -5.05 8.06
C MET A 1 -7.30 -5.50 7.03
N ALA A 2 -7.82 -4.58 6.23
CA ALA A 2 -8.68 -4.89 5.08
C ALA A 2 -7.94 -4.52 3.80
N ILE A 3 -8.15 -5.30 2.74
CA ILE A 3 -7.56 -5.06 1.43
C ILE A 3 -8.70 -4.97 0.42
N SER A 4 -8.70 -3.91 -0.39
CA SER A 4 -9.62 -3.77 -1.52
C SER A 4 -8.85 -3.43 -2.78
N VAL A 5 -9.39 -3.86 -3.91
CA VAL A 5 -8.90 -3.48 -5.23
C VAL A 5 -9.98 -2.65 -5.90
N ARG A 6 -9.58 -1.51 -6.47
CA ARG A 6 -10.47 -0.65 -7.25
C ARG A 6 -9.74 -0.18 -8.51
N THR A 7 -10.52 0.16 -9.53
CA THR A 7 -10.02 0.69 -10.80
C THR A 7 -10.62 2.08 -11.04
N ALA A 8 -9.83 3.01 -11.56
CA ALA A 8 -10.30 4.31 -12.02
C ALA A 8 -9.67 4.63 -13.38
N GLY A 9 -10.47 4.48 -14.45
CA GLY A 9 -9.93 4.51 -15.81
C GLY A 9 -8.98 3.34 -16.06
N GLU A 10 -7.76 3.64 -16.50
CA GLU A 10 -6.71 2.63 -16.74
C GLU A 10 -5.88 2.30 -15.49
N GLU A 11 -6.08 3.04 -14.39
CA GLU A 11 -5.32 2.85 -13.16
C GLU A 11 -5.99 1.83 -12.24
N THR A 12 -5.16 0.97 -11.64
CA THR A 12 -5.58 0.00 -10.62
C THR A 12 -4.94 0.35 -9.29
N PHE A 13 -5.76 0.35 -8.24
CA PHE A 13 -5.34 0.69 -6.88
C PHE A 13 -5.59 -0.49 -5.95
N ILE A 14 -4.61 -0.75 -5.09
CA ILE A 14 -4.74 -1.66 -3.96
C ILE A 14 -4.77 -0.81 -2.69
N ASP A 15 -5.91 -0.77 -2.03
CA ASP A 15 -6.02 -0.12 -0.72
C ASP A 15 -5.70 -1.10 0.38
N ILE A 16 -4.90 -0.65 1.33
CA ILE A 16 -4.67 -1.35 2.59
C ILE A 16 -5.19 -0.45 3.69
N ALA A 17 -6.22 -0.91 4.39
CA ALA A 17 -6.84 -0.19 5.49
C ALA A 17 -6.54 -0.87 6.83
N LEU A 18 -6.26 -0.05 7.85
CA LEU A 18 -6.13 -0.47 9.24
C LEU A 18 -7.29 0.10 10.05
N PRO A 19 -7.78 -0.64 11.07
CA PRO A 19 -8.86 -0.14 11.91
C PRO A 19 -8.41 1.09 12.70
N PRO A 20 -9.36 1.92 13.18
CA PRO A 20 -9.06 2.96 14.15
C PRO A 20 -8.31 2.40 15.36
N GLY A 21 -7.32 3.14 15.86
CA GLY A 21 -6.51 2.70 17.00
C GLY A 21 -5.38 1.72 16.67
N ALA A 22 -5.18 1.36 15.39
CA ALA A 22 -4.04 0.53 14.98
C ALA A 22 -2.71 1.13 15.45
N THR A 23 -1.85 0.27 16.00
CA THR A 23 -0.60 0.68 16.62
C THR A 23 0.45 1.08 15.57
N HIS A 24 1.55 1.68 16.03
CA HIS A 24 2.70 1.93 15.16
C HIS A 24 3.25 0.63 14.54
N GLY A 25 3.22 -0.47 15.29
CA GLY A 25 3.65 -1.79 14.81
C GLY A 25 2.76 -2.32 13.68
N ASP A 26 1.44 -2.16 13.80
CA ASP A 26 0.49 -2.56 12.75
C ASP A 26 0.71 -1.79 11.45
N LYS A 27 0.93 -0.47 11.55
CA LYS A 27 1.28 0.38 10.40
C LYS A 27 2.61 -0.03 9.77
N GLY A 28 3.59 -0.41 10.60
CA GLY A 28 4.88 -0.94 10.15
C GLY A 28 4.70 -2.20 9.29
N LYS A 29 3.97 -3.19 9.80
CA LYS A 29 3.69 -4.44 9.07
C LYS A 29 2.89 -4.21 7.79
N ALA A 30 1.89 -3.32 7.83
CA ALA A 30 1.13 -2.98 6.64
C ALA A 30 2.02 -2.33 5.58
N ASN A 31 2.91 -1.40 5.97
CA ASN A 31 3.87 -0.79 5.04
C ASN A 31 4.85 -1.83 4.44
N GLU A 32 5.30 -2.81 5.20
CA GLU A 32 6.16 -3.89 4.69
C GLU A 32 5.44 -4.73 3.63
N PHE A 33 4.19 -5.11 3.90
CA PHE A 33 3.34 -5.81 2.95
C PHE A 33 3.09 -4.97 1.69
N SER A 34 2.77 -3.68 1.82
CA SER A 34 2.58 -2.79 0.66
C SER A 34 3.85 -2.63 -0.17
N LYS A 35 5.03 -2.59 0.46
CA LYS A 35 6.32 -2.54 -0.25
C LYS A 35 6.58 -3.82 -1.04
N TRP A 36 6.19 -4.98 -0.52
CA TRP A 36 6.29 -6.23 -1.26
C TRP A 36 5.40 -6.19 -2.51
N LEU A 37 4.13 -5.79 -2.37
CA LEU A 37 3.22 -5.62 -3.52
C LEU A 37 3.77 -4.64 -4.56
N ALA A 38 4.25 -3.47 -4.13
CA ALA A 38 4.76 -2.45 -5.04
C ALA A 38 6.04 -2.90 -5.78
N LYS A 39 6.90 -3.70 -5.14
CA LYS A 39 8.06 -4.32 -5.82
C LYS A 39 7.65 -5.39 -6.83
N THR A 40 6.58 -6.12 -6.56
CA THR A 40 6.09 -7.20 -7.44
C THR A 40 5.34 -6.65 -8.65
N LEU A 41 4.50 -5.63 -8.45
CA LEU A 41 3.61 -5.10 -9.47
C LEU A 41 4.16 -3.85 -10.16
N GLY A 42 5.15 -3.19 -9.56
CA GLY A 42 5.53 -1.82 -9.91
C GLY A 42 4.48 -0.80 -9.46
N GLY A 43 4.78 0.48 -9.67
CA GLY A 43 3.87 1.59 -9.43
C GLY A 43 4.19 2.43 -8.18
N GLU A 44 3.23 3.26 -7.78
CA GLU A 44 3.34 4.19 -6.67
C GLU A 44 2.78 3.60 -5.37
N LEU A 45 3.54 3.72 -4.29
CA LEU A 45 3.15 3.31 -2.95
C LEU A 45 3.05 4.53 -2.03
N HIS A 46 1.86 4.76 -1.49
CA HIS A 46 1.63 5.70 -0.39
C HIS A 46 1.68 4.98 0.96
N LEU A 47 2.63 5.36 1.80
CA LEU A 47 2.76 4.82 3.16
C LEU A 47 1.76 5.47 4.11
N PHE A 48 1.44 4.81 5.22
CA PHE A 48 0.58 5.38 6.28
C PHE A 48 1.14 6.65 6.95
N SER A 49 2.40 7.00 6.68
CA SER A 49 3.02 8.27 7.10
C SER A 49 2.78 9.43 6.13
N GLY A 50 2.10 9.19 5.00
CA GLY A 50 1.89 10.17 3.93
C GLY A 50 3.07 10.27 2.95
N ARG A 51 4.16 9.53 3.18
CA ARG A 51 5.29 9.48 2.24
C ARG A 51 4.95 8.61 1.04
N THR A 52 5.38 9.04 -0.14
CA THR A 52 5.28 8.28 -1.39
C THR A 52 6.62 7.59 -1.73
N MET A 53 6.55 6.40 -2.30
CA MET A 53 7.66 5.68 -2.92
C MET A 53 7.25 5.19 -4.32
N VAL A 54 8.17 5.23 -5.29
CA VAL A 54 7.91 4.74 -6.65
C VAL A 54 8.77 3.50 -6.90
N PHE A 55 8.16 2.46 -7.47
CA PHE A 55 8.81 1.20 -7.81
C PHE A 55 8.66 0.95 -9.32
N GLY A 56 9.76 0.59 -9.98
CA GLY A 56 9.68 -0.04 -11.29
C GLY A 56 9.24 -1.49 -11.16
N SER A 57 8.56 -2.02 -12.19
CA SER A 57 8.40 -3.47 -12.33
C SER A 57 9.76 -4.10 -12.62
N ALA A 58 10.08 -5.21 -11.96
CA ALA A 58 11.23 -6.05 -12.29
C ALA A 58 11.03 -6.77 -13.64
#